data_AF-A0A1S9AKD2-F1
#
_entry.id   AF-A0A1S9AKD2-F1
#
_cell.length_a   1.000
_cell.length_b   1.000
_cell.length_c   1.000
_cell.angle_alpha   90.00
_cell.angle_beta   90.00
_cell.angle_gamma   90.00
#
_symmetry.space_group_name_H-M   'P 1'
#
loop_
_entity.id
_entity.type
_entity.pdbx_description
1 polymer ?
#
loop_
_entity_poly.entity_id
_entity_poly.type
_entity_poly.pdbx_seq_one_letter_code
_entity_poly.pdbx_strand_id
1 'polypeptide(L)'
;MSLSILNNTLASFAQRNLQTHEESRARLLGALATGMRIGGAADDAAGLAISTRMTAGLNGASQALRNISDAGSMLQVADGAMASIGDTLQRLRSLAVAAGNGSYSEGDRAALQEETRELLGNITQIGQQTSFNGQAVFSQEAGSIGGDERKRKVLDGLKTGWLAAAEDMVKKYYGLEADGATMTVNLEGTDGAFNNLASVSGVYSGGKFTNIHLNIDMADFGTGATQDGGSAPLYSDRIIAHEMAHAIMSRTMNFQSLPQWFIEGTAELIQGADERLAGAVGGGAAALVAATAGGTFSYEGSYAAARYLHSRLKEMGVDGGIKGVMQFLNQNQSANLNQALNTVSNGVWADAGAFMTEFGTNGANFITTKMNLTNADTGAIGGLDADGGPARNARAVVADDGTNNAEDGLAGFQVIYPEQGGSTAMRRVQIQVGERAGDTIDLHFAGMSAAALGLADLNMQDPAVALLHIDEALAFVNQQRVAVGAYSNRIDMMANGLQRDSVNLAAAQDRIANTDYASVTAGLTRAQILQQAASAMLAQANSQPRAVLSLLR
;
A
#
# COMPACT_ATOMS: atom_id res chain seq x y z
N MET A 1 -4.89 -80.43 61.47
CA MET A 1 -5.59 -79.22 61.97
C MET A 1 -5.44 -79.17 63.48
N SER A 2 -4.59 -78.28 63.99
CA SER A 2 -4.49 -78.03 65.43
C SER A 2 -5.63 -77.09 65.85
N LEU A 3 -6.46 -77.52 66.80
CA LEU A 3 -7.49 -76.69 67.42
C LEU A 3 -6.83 -75.87 68.54
N SER A 4 -6.50 -74.61 68.27
CA SER A 4 -6.00 -73.66 69.27
C SER A 4 -7.17 -72.85 69.84
N ILE A 5 -7.32 -72.84 71.16
CA ILE A 5 -8.40 -72.11 71.87
C ILE A 5 -8.00 -70.65 72.15
N LEU A 6 -6.70 -70.34 72.11
CA LEU A 6 -6.17 -68.99 72.39
C LEU A 6 -6.24 -68.03 71.20
N ASN A 7 -6.29 -68.55 69.96
CA ASN A 7 -6.38 -67.73 68.76
C ASN A 7 -7.40 -68.33 67.79
N ASN A 8 -8.57 -67.70 67.66
CA ASN A 8 -9.64 -68.14 66.76
C ASN A 8 -9.39 -67.64 65.33
N THR A 9 -8.55 -68.37 64.61
CA THR A 9 -8.14 -68.03 63.24
C THR A 9 -9.33 -68.00 62.26
N LEU A 10 -10.37 -68.81 62.48
CA LEU A 10 -11.61 -68.82 61.68
C LEU A 10 -12.43 -67.54 61.87
N ALA A 11 -12.59 -67.08 63.11
CA ALA A 11 -13.29 -65.82 63.38
C ALA A 11 -12.46 -64.62 62.90
N SER A 12 -11.15 -64.60 63.10
CA SER A 12 -10.28 -63.53 62.57
C SER A 12 -10.24 -63.50 61.03
N PHE A 13 -10.37 -64.65 60.37
CA PHE A 13 -10.52 -64.71 58.91
C PHE A 13 -11.89 -64.18 58.45
N ALA A 14 -12.99 -64.63 59.08
CA ALA A 14 -14.33 -64.15 58.79
C ALA A 14 -14.48 -62.63 59.05
N GLN A 15 -13.85 -62.11 60.11
CA GLN A 15 -13.86 -60.68 60.45
C GLN A 15 -13.10 -59.84 59.40
N ARG A 16 -11.93 -60.31 58.95
CA ARG A 16 -11.20 -59.65 57.85
C ARG A 16 -12.03 -59.62 56.57
N ASN A 17 -12.69 -60.73 56.21
CA ASN A 17 -13.55 -60.78 55.03
C ASN A 17 -14.78 -59.86 55.17
N LEU A 18 -15.42 -59.82 56.35
CA LEU A 18 -16.52 -58.90 56.63
C LEU A 18 -16.09 -57.44 56.44
N GLN A 19 -14.94 -57.05 57.00
CA GLN A 19 -14.38 -55.70 56.85
C GLN A 19 -14.12 -55.37 55.37
N THR A 20 -13.53 -56.29 54.60
CA THR A 20 -13.31 -56.08 53.16
C THR A 20 -14.61 -55.90 52.37
N HIS A 21 -15.69 -56.58 52.75
CA HIS A 21 -16.99 -56.45 52.10
C HIS A 21 -17.70 -55.15 52.50
N GLU A 22 -17.55 -54.69 53.75
CA GLU A 22 -18.07 -53.39 54.19
C GLU A 22 -17.37 -52.22 53.47
N GLU A 23 -16.05 -52.30 53.31
CA GLU A 23 -15.28 -51.33 52.53
C GLU A 23 -15.67 -51.35 51.05
N SER A 24 -15.83 -52.53 50.45
CA SER A 24 -16.30 -52.66 49.06
C SER A 24 -17.70 -52.09 48.86
N ARG A 25 -18.63 -52.35 49.80
CA ARG A 25 -19.99 -51.79 49.79
C ARG A 25 -19.98 -50.27 49.88
N ALA A 26 -19.15 -49.70 50.76
CA ALA A 26 -19.01 -48.25 50.91
C ALA A 26 -18.48 -47.59 49.62
N ARG A 27 -17.49 -48.19 48.95
CA ARG A 27 -16.97 -47.69 47.66
C ARG A 27 -18.04 -47.72 46.56
N LEU A 28 -18.77 -48.83 46.42
CA LEU A 28 -19.82 -48.98 45.40
C LEU A 28 -20.99 -48.02 45.63
N LEU A 29 -21.36 -47.78 46.90
CA LEU A 29 -22.34 -46.75 47.25
C LEU A 29 -21.84 -45.34 46.90
N GLY A 30 -20.57 -45.04 47.16
CA GLY A 30 -19.94 -43.79 46.75
C GLY A 30 -19.97 -43.59 45.24
N ALA A 31 -19.58 -44.60 44.47
CA ALA A 31 -19.59 -44.56 43.00
C ALA A 31 -21.00 -44.40 42.39
N LEU A 32 -22.04 -44.95 43.05
CA LEU A 32 -23.44 -44.72 42.67
C LEU A 32 -23.91 -43.31 43.01
N ALA A 33 -23.51 -42.78 44.17
CA ALA A 33 -23.90 -41.45 44.64
C ALA A 33 -23.23 -40.33 43.82
N THR A 34 -21.98 -40.50 43.43
CA THR A 34 -21.23 -39.52 42.62
C THR A 34 -21.42 -39.72 41.12
N GLY A 35 -21.87 -40.91 40.69
CA GLY A 35 -21.88 -41.30 39.28
C GLY A 35 -20.47 -41.52 38.69
N MET A 36 -19.42 -41.39 39.50
CA MET A 36 -18.03 -41.53 39.07
C MET A 36 -17.45 -42.87 39.50
N ARG A 37 -16.81 -43.56 38.55
CA ARG A 37 -16.05 -44.80 38.76
C ARG A 37 -14.76 -44.54 39.53
N ILE A 38 -14.14 -43.38 39.29
CA ILE A 38 -12.88 -42.96 39.90
C ILE A 38 -13.20 -41.82 40.87
N GLY A 39 -13.34 -42.14 42.17
CA GLY A 39 -13.62 -41.16 43.21
C GLY A 39 -12.36 -40.50 43.78
N GLY A 40 -11.21 -41.18 43.71
CA GLY A 40 -9.93 -40.66 44.15
C GLY A 40 -8.73 -41.45 43.65
N ALA A 41 -7.52 -40.98 43.98
CA ALA A 41 -6.27 -41.59 43.52
C ALA A 41 -6.06 -43.03 44.01
N ALA A 42 -6.76 -43.41 45.09
CA ALA A 42 -6.74 -44.76 45.64
C ALA A 42 -7.51 -45.78 44.77
N ASP A 43 -8.43 -45.31 43.91
CA ASP A 43 -9.22 -46.18 43.03
C ASP A 43 -8.52 -46.44 41.70
N ASP A 44 -8.00 -45.37 41.06
CA ASP A 44 -7.21 -45.43 39.82
C ASP A 44 -6.37 -44.15 39.65
N ALA A 45 -5.12 -44.17 40.10
CA ALA A 45 -4.24 -43.00 40.02
C ALA A 45 -3.97 -42.54 38.57
N ALA A 46 -3.84 -43.49 37.63
CA ALA A 46 -3.57 -43.17 36.22
C ALA A 46 -4.82 -42.64 35.52
N GLY A 47 -5.97 -43.28 35.73
CA GLY A 47 -7.26 -42.83 35.21
C GLY A 47 -7.67 -41.47 35.77
N LEU A 48 -7.41 -41.21 37.06
CA LEU A 48 -7.62 -39.89 37.65
C LEU A 48 -6.72 -38.83 37.01
N ALA A 49 -5.43 -39.12 36.82
CA ALA A 49 -4.48 -38.18 36.20
C ALA A 49 -4.83 -37.88 34.72
N ILE A 50 -5.38 -38.85 34.00
CA ILE A 50 -5.89 -38.64 32.64
C ILE A 50 -7.16 -37.81 32.68
N SER A 51 -8.14 -38.16 33.51
CA SER A 51 -9.41 -37.43 33.64
C SER A 51 -9.20 -35.98 34.05
N THR A 52 -8.30 -35.69 35.01
CA THR A 52 -7.98 -34.31 35.41
C THR A 52 -7.36 -33.50 34.27
N ARG A 53 -6.50 -34.13 33.45
CA ARG A 53 -5.96 -33.52 32.24
C ARG A 53 -7.05 -33.26 31.20
N MET A 54 -8.00 -34.19 31.03
CA MET A 54 -9.16 -33.99 30.15
C MET A 54 -10.05 -32.85 30.64
N THR A 55 -10.34 -32.75 31.94
CA THR A 55 -11.05 -31.60 32.53
C THR A 55 -10.32 -30.29 32.26
N ALA A 56 -9.00 -30.27 32.43
CA ALA A 56 -8.19 -29.09 32.13
C ALA A 56 -8.30 -28.68 30.65
N GLY A 57 -8.24 -29.67 29.73
CA GLY A 57 -8.45 -29.44 28.31
C GLY A 57 -9.85 -28.91 27.98
N LEU A 58 -10.92 -29.50 28.52
CA LEU A 58 -12.30 -29.02 28.34
C LEU A 58 -12.50 -27.59 28.83
N ASN A 59 -11.93 -27.25 29.98
CA ASN A 59 -11.97 -25.89 30.51
C ASN A 59 -11.19 -24.92 29.61
N GLY A 60 -10.03 -25.35 29.11
CA GLY A 60 -9.22 -24.61 28.14
C GLY A 60 -9.94 -24.36 26.83
N ALA A 61 -10.50 -25.41 26.21
CA ALA A 61 -11.29 -25.33 24.98
C ALA A 61 -12.53 -24.43 25.16
N SER A 62 -13.21 -24.51 26.31
CA SER A 62 -14.35 -23.63 26.61
C SER A 62 -13.95 -22.15 26.71
N GLN A 63 -12.78 -21.85 27.29
CA GLN A 63 -12.25 -20.48 27.30
C GLN A 63 -11.81 -20.04 25.90
N ALA A 64 -11.19 -20.91 25.12
CA ALA A 64 -10.78 -20.62 23.75
C ALA A 64 -11.99 -20.30 22.85
N LEU A 65 -13.11 -21.03 22.99
CA LEU A 65 -14.36 -20.73 22.28
C LEU A 65 -14.92 -19.35 22.67
N ARG A 66 -14.82 -18.93 23.94
CA ARG A 66 -15.19 -17.56 24.36
C ARG A 66 -14.29 -16.51 23.71
N ASN A 67 -12.98 -16.72 23.73
CA ASN A 67 -12.02 -15.82 23.09
C ASN A 67 -12.28 -15.69 21.57
N ILE A 68 -12.62 -16.80 20.91
CA ILE A 68 -13.04 -16.83 19.50
C ILE A 68 -14.30 -15.99 19.28
N SER A 69 -15.31 -16.13 20.15
CA SER A 69 -16.54 -15.32 20.08
C SER A 69 -16.26 -13.83 20.25
N ASP A 70 -15.36 -13.46 21.17
CA ASP A 70 -14.94 -12.07 21.38
C ASP A 70 -14.21 -11.53 20.15
N ALA A 71 -13.31 -12.35 19.56
CA ALA A 71 -12.61 -12.00 18.33
C ALA A 71 -13.57 -11.81 17.15
N GLY A 72 -14.57 -12.69 17.01
CA GLY A 72 -15.63 -12.55 16.00
C GLY A 72 -16.42 -11.25 16.17
N SER A 73 -16.76 -10.89 17.41
CA SER A 73 -17.43 -9.61 17.72
C SER A 73 -16.56 -8.41 17.36
N MET A 74 -15.26 -8.47 17.67
CA MET A 74 -14.31 -7.42 17.30
C MET A 74 -14.19 -7.27 15.77
N LEU A 75 -14.11 -8.37 15.03
CA LEU A 75 -14.05 -8.36 13.57
C LEU A 75 -15.32 -7.77 12.94
N GLN A 76 -16.50 -8.05 13.51
CA GLN A 76 -17.77 -7.45 13.06
C GLN A 76 -17.79 -5.94 13.29
N VAL A 77 -17.31 -5.47 14.44
CA VAL A 77 -17.17 -4.02 14.71
C VAL A 77 -16.20 -3.38 13.70
N ALA A 78 -15.08 -4.05 13.41
CA ALA A 78 -14.10 -3.57 12.43
C ALA A 78 -14.69 -3.49 11.01
N ASP A 79 -15.37 -4.56 10.53
CA ASP A 79 -15.98 -4.57 9.20
C ASP A 79 -17.11 -3.54 9.08
N GLY A 80 -17.95 -3.38 10.11
CA GLY A 80 -19.00 -2.36 10.12
C GLY A 80 -18.44 -0.94 10.03
N ALA A 81 -17.37 -0.65 10.76
CA ALA A 81 -16.69 0.64 10.70
C ALA A 81 -16.06 0.89 9.31
N MET A 82 -15.38 -0.12 8.74
CA MET A 82 -14.80 -0.03 7.39
C MET A 82 -15.87 0.11 6.29
N ALA A 83 -17.02 -0.55 6.44
CA ALA A 83 -18.15 -0.39 5.53
C ALA A 83 -18.67 1.06 5.53
N SER A 84 -18.86 1.64 6.71
CA SER A 84 -19.25 3.06 6.86
C SER A 84 -18.22 4.01 6.24
N ILE A 85 -16.92 3.75 6.44
CA ILE A 85 -15.85 4.51 5.78
C ILE A 85 -15.93 4.36 4.26
N GLY A 86 -16.15 3.13 3.75
CA GLY A 86 -16.32 2.87 2.33
C GLY A 86 -17.47 3.66 1.70
N ASP A 87 -18.62 3.74 2.38
CA ASP A 87 -19.78 4.53 1.93
C ASP A 87 -19.44 6.04 1.89
N THR A 88 -18.75 6.54 2.90
CA THR A 88 -18.28 7.93 2.95
C THR A 88 -17.25 8.23 1.85
N LEU A 89 -16.35 7.30 1.54
CA LEU A 89 -15.40 7.42 0.43
C LEU A 89 -16.11 7.44 -0.93
N GLN A 90 -17.19 6.66 -1.11
CA GLN A 90 -18.01 6.74 -2.32
C GLN A 90 -18.72 8.09 -2.45
N ARG A 91 -19.17 8.69 -1.33
CA ARG A 91 -19.70 10.06 -1.33
C ARG A 91 -18.62 11.06 -1.73
N LEU A 92 -17.43 10.98 -1.14
CA LEU A 92 -16.28 11.81 -1.52
C LEU A 92 -15.97 11.71 -3.01
N ARG A 93 -15.98 10.49 -3.55
CA ARG A 93 -15.80 10.24 -4.99
C ARG A 93 -16.85 10.97 -5.83
N SER A 94 -18.12 10.91 -5.42
CA SER A 94 -19.19 11.63 -6.13
C SER A 94 -19.00 13.15 -6.13
N LEU A 95 -18.47 13.72 -5.05
CA LEU A 95 -18.14 15.14 -4.97
C LEU A 95 -16.96 15.49 -5.87
N ALA A 96 -15.91 14.65 -5.91
CA ALA A 96 -14.78 14.85 -6.79
C ALA A 96 -15.17 14.78 -8.28
N VAL A 97 -16.03 13.82 -8.67
CA VAL A 97 -16.60 13.77 -10.03
C VAL A 97 -17.41 15.03 -10.34
N ALA A 98 -18.24 15.50 -9.40
CA ALA A 98 -19.02 16.73 -9.58
C ALA A 98 -18.12 17.96 -9.71
N ALA A 99 -17.06 18.04 -8.91
CA ALA A 99 -16.05 19.09 -8.97
C ALA A 99 -15.29 19.07 -10.31
N GLY A 100 -15.15 17.90 -10.95
CA GLY A 100 -14.61 17.74 -12.30
C GLY A 100 -15.40 18.45 -13.41
N ASN A 101 -16.63 18.90 -13.15
CA ASN A 101 -17.42 19.57 -14.17
C ASN A 101 -16.84 20.96 -14.50
N GLY A 102 -16.53 21.19 -15.78
CA GLY A 102 -16.02 22.48 -16.27
C GLY A 102 -17.01 23.65 -16.14
N SER A 103 -18.30 23.39 -15.91
CA SER A 103 -19.29 24.45 -15.65
C SER A 103 -19.28 24.96 -14.21
N TYR A 104 -18.56 24.30 -13.29
CA TYR A 104 -18.49 24.72 -11.88
C TYR A 104 -17.36 25.73 -11.69
N SER A 105 -17.69 26.84 -11.03
CA SER A 105 -16.73 27.87 -10.68
C SER A 105 -15.81 27.43 -9.54
N GLU A 106 -14.71 28.16 -9.31
CA GLU A 106 -13.87 27.97 -8.12
C GLU A 106 -14.68 28.10 -6.82
N GLY A 107 -15.67 28.99 -6.79
CA GLY A 107 -16.58 29.13 -5.66
C GLY A 107 -17.46 27.90 -5.42
N ASP A 108 -17.96 27.28 -6.50
CA ASP A 108 -18.73 26.04 -6.39
C ASP A 108 -17.86 24.88 -5.90
N ARG A 109 -16.62 24.77 -6.39
CA ARG A 109 -15.64 23.77 -5.94
C ARG A 109 -15.25 23.99 -4.48
N ALA A 110 -15.13 25.24 -4.03
CA ALA A 110 -14.90 25.57 -2.62
C ALA A 110 -16.07 25.14 -1.73
N ALA A 111 -17.32 25.24 -2.19
CA ALA A 111 -18.48 24.73 -1.46
C ALA A 111 -18.46 23.20 -1.35
N LEU A 112 -18.08 22.47 -2.41
CA LEU A 112 -17.90 21.02 -2.37
C LEU A 112 -16.75 20.61 -1.43
N GLN A 113 -15.71 21.45 -1.33
CA GLN A 113 -14.62 21.25 -0.38
C GLN A 113 -15.10 21.32 1.08
N GLU A 114 -16.07 22.17 1.42
CA GLU A 114 -16.63 22.21 2.78
C GLU A 114 -17.34 20.91 3.14
N GLU A 115 -18.17 20.38 2.24
CA GLU A 115 -18.80 19.06 2.46
C GLU A 115 -17.73 17.96 2.59
N THR A 116 -16.69 18.02 1.76
CA THR A 116 -15.55 17.10 1.81
C THR A 116 -14.85 17.12 3.16
N ARG A 117 -14.62 18.29 3.76
CA ARG A 117 -13.98 18.39 5.09
C ARG A 117 -14.80 17.71 6.19
N GLU A 118 -16.12 17.85 6.16
CA GLU A 118 -17.00 17.17 7.12
C GLU A 118 -16.94 15.64 6.96
N LEU A 119 -16.94 15.15 5.72
CA LEU A 119 -16.82 13.71 5.43
C LEU A 119 -15.45 13.15 5.85
N LEU A 120 -14.35 13.88 5.64
CA LEU A 120 -13.03 13.50 6.12
C LEU A 120 -12.94 13.51 7.66
N GLY A 121 -13.62 14.47 8.30
CA GLY A 121 -13.80 14.51 9.75
C GLY A 121 -14.53 13.27 10.26
N ASN A 122 -15.60 12.86 9.59
CA ASN A 122 -16.34 11.65 9.89
C ASN A 122 -15.48 10.38 9.75
N ILE A 123 -14.73 10.23 8.65
CA ILE A 123 -13.79 9.11 8.45
C ILE A 123 -12.75 9.07 9.59
N THR A 124 -12.17 10.22 9.92
CA THR A 124 -11.20 10.34 11.02
C THR A 124 -11.82 9.92 12.34
N GLN A 125 -13.04 10.35 12.62
CA GLN A 125 -13.78 9.97 13.82
C GLN A 125 -14.00 8.46 13.89
N ILE A 126 -14.49 7.84 12.81
CA ILE A 126 -14.70 6.39 12.76
C ILE A 126 -13.38 5.65 12.97
N GLY A 127 -12.32 6.04 12.24
CA GLY A 127 -11.01 5.39 12.33
C GLY A 127 -10.32 5.50 13.69
N GLN A 128 -10.53 6.60 14.42
CA GLN A 128 -9.89 6.85 15.72
C GLN A 128 -10.74 6.42 16.92
N GLN A 129 -12.07 6.51 16.82
CA GLN A 129 -12.97 6.28 17.96
C GLN A 129 -13.61 4.88 17.98
N THR A 130 -13.52 4.11 16.88
CA THR A 130 -13.99 2.72 16.88
C THR A 130 -13.18 1.90 17.87
N SER A 131 -13.86 1.37 18.89
CA SER A 131 -13.24 0.61 19.96
C SER A 131 -14.03 -0.65 20.29
N PHE A 132 -13.33 -1.64 20.83
CA PHE A 132 -13.89 -2.87 21.37
C PHE A 132 -13.32 -3.08 22.77
N ASN A 133 -14.18 -3.25 23.77
CA ASN A 133 -13.80 -3.32 25.19
C ASN A 133 -12.89 -2.15 25.65
N GLY A 134 -13.17 -0.93 25.18
CA GLY A 134 -12.43 0.28 25.52
C GLY A 134 -11.06 0.41 24.85
N GLN A 135 -10.68 -0.53 23.97
CA GLN A 135 -9.43 -0.49 23.21
C GLN A 135 -9.75 -0.14 21.75
N ALA A 136 -8.99 0.78 21.15
CA ALA A 136 -9.14 1.13 19.74
C ALA A 136 -8.97 -0.12 18.86
N VAL A 137 -9.84 -0.28 17.85
CA VAL A 137 -9.77 -1.44 16.93
C VAL A 137 -8.61 -1.26 15.94
N PHE A 138 -8.57 -0.10 15.28
CA PHE A 138 -7.60 0.26 14.25
C PHE A 138 -6.30 0.82 14.84
N SER A 139 -5.23 0.80 14.04
CA SER A 139 -3.98 1.47 14.42
C SER A 139 -4.18 2.97 14.62
N GLN A 140 -3.53 3.51 15.65
CA GLN A 140 -3.50 4.93 15.98
C GLN A 140 -2.13 5.56 15.71
N GLU A 141 -1.18 4.75 15.23
CA GLU A 141 0.17 5.20 14.93
C GLU A 141 0.20 6.04 13.65
N ALA A 142 1.17 6.96 13.58
CA ALA A 142 1.37 7.82 12.41
C ALA A 142 1.92 7.00 11.24
N GLY A 143 1.14 6.91 10.16
CA GLY A 143 1.52 6.27 8.90
C GLY A 143 0.39 6.43 7.89
N SER A 144 0.75 6.68 6.63
CA SER A 144 -0.19 6.94 5.53
C SER A 144 0.10 6.02 4.36
N ILE A 145 -0.95 5.50 3.74
CA ILE A 145 -0.83 4.78 2.46
C ILE A 145 -0.27 5.69 1.35
N GLY A 146 -0.39 7.02 1.50
CA GLY A 146 0.17 7.99 0.57
C GLY A 146 1.68 8.20 0.67
N GLY A 147 2.34 7.62 1.67
CA GLY A 147 3.80 7.65 1.80
C GLY A 147 4.35 9.07 2.01
N ASP A 148 5.41 9.39 1.27
CA ASP A 148 6.04 10.72 1.29
C ASP A 148 5.19 11.74 0.51
N GLU A 149 4.74 12.79 1.20
CA GLU A 149 3.86 13.83 0.64
C GLU A 149 4.48 14.53 -0.58
N ARG A 150 5.80 14.77 -0.58
CA ARG A 150 6.48 15.43 -1.70
C ARG A 150 6.51 14.52 -2.92
N LYS A 151 6.85 13.24 -2.72
CA LYS A 151 6.82 12.25 -3.81
C LYS A 151 5.42 12.09 -4.37
N ARG A 152 4.40 12.08 -3.50
CA ARG A 152 3.00 12.00 -3.89
C ARG A 152 2.60 13.15 -4.81
N LYS A 153 2.87 14.40 -4.42
CA LYS A 153 2.53 15.58 -5.24
C LYS A 153 3.22 15.59 -6.61
N VAL A 154 4.47 15.13 -6.70
CA VAL A 154 5.16 14.99 -7.99
C VAL A 154 4.50 13.91 -8.85
N LEU A 155 4.19 12.75 -8.26
CA LEU A 155 3.48 11.69 -8.99
C LEU A 155 2.09 12.12 -9.44
N ASP A 156 1.39 12.89 -8.63
CA ASP A 156 0.08 13.45 -8.96
C ASP A 156 0.19 14.31 -10.23
N GLY A 157 1.08 15.33 -10.24
CA GLY A 157 1.28 16.18 -11.41
C GLY A 157 1.72 15.42 -12.67
N LEU A 158 2.60 14.41 -12.53
CA LEU A 158 3.01 13.56 -13.64
C LEU A 158 1.86 12.71 -14.20
N LYS A 159 0.92 12.29 -13.35
CA LYS A 159 -0.22 11.43 -13.72
C LYS A 159 -1.40 12.22 -14.27
N THR A 160 -1.62 13.45 -13.81
CA THR A 160 -2.80 14.24 -14.18
C THR A 160 -2.59 15.15 -15.39
N GLY A 161 -1.35 15.58 -15.67
CA GLY A 161 -1.18 16.50 -16.80
C GLY A 161 0.22 16.77 -17.30
N TRP A 162 1.26 16.81 -16.45
CA TRP A 162 2.56 17.33 -16.87
C TRP A 162 3.20 16.55 -18.03
N LEU A 163 3.17 15.22 -17.96
CA LEU A 163 3.73 14.38 -19.02
C LEU A 163 2.93 14.49 -20.33
N ALA A 164 1.61 14.52 -20.21
CA ALA A 164 0.69 14.62 -21.33
C ALA A 164 0.77 15.95 -22.06
N ALA A 165 0.68 17.06 -21.31
CA ALA A 165 0.80 18.40 -21.84
C ALA A 165 2.14 18.60 -22.54
N ALA A 166 3.22 18.07 -21.97
CA ALA A 166 4.54 18.11 -22.58
C ALA A 166 4.60 17.31 -23.91
N GLU A 167 4.02 16.11 -23.94
CA GLU A 167 3.92 15.31 -25.17
C GLU A 167 3.14 16.05 -26.26
N ASP A 168 1.99 16.64 -25.91
CA ASP A 168 1.17 17.41 -26.85
C ASP A 168 1.89 18.65 -27.38
N MET A 169 2.65 19.35 -26.53
CA MET A 169 3.47 20.47 -26.96
C MET A 169 4.52 20.04 -27.99
N VAL A 170 5.26 18.95 -27.72
CA VAL A 170 6.28 18.44 -28.64
C VAL A 170 5.63 17.94 -29.94
N LYS A 171 4.51 17.23 -29.86
CA LYS A 171 3.74 16.78 -31.04
C LYS A 171 3.26 17.94 -31.88
N LYS A 172 2.68 18.97 -31.26
CA LYS A 172 2.16 20.15 -31.97
C LYS A 172 3.27 20.95 -32.65
N TYR A 173 4.31 21.30 -31.90
CA TYR A 173 5.31 22.27 -32.34
C TYR A 173 6.50 21.63 -33.06
N TYR A 174 6.89 20.39 -32.73
CA TYR A 174 7.96 19.68 -33.43
C TYR A 174 7.45 18.60 -34.39
N GLY A 175 6.17 18.18 -34.30
CA GLY A 175 5.65 17.11 -35.14
C GLY A 175 6.27 15.75 -34.82
N LEU A 176 6.69 15.56 -33.57
CA LEU A 176 7.33 14.35 -33.07
C LEU A 176 6.40 13.61 -32.13
N GLU A 177 6.38 12.30 -32.23
CA GLU A 177 5.62 11.41 -31.37
C GLU A 177 6.46 10.15 -31.15
N ALA A 178 6.59 9.73 -29.89
CA ALA A 178 7.35 8.53 -29.56
C ALA A 178 6.59 7.26 -30.00
N ASP A 179 7.28 6.13 -30.03
CA ASP A 179 6.83 4.91 -30.70
C ASP A 179 6.22 3.85 -29.77
N GLY A 180 5.64 4.28 -28.65
CA GLY A 180 5.01 3.41 -27.64
C GLY A 180 6.02 2.71 -26.73
N ALA A 181 7.28 3.17 -26.70
CA ALA A 181 8.33 2.60 -25.87
C ALA A 181 7.99 2.71 -24.37
N THR A 182 8.52 1.80 -23.56
CA THR A 182 8.38 1.88 -22.10
C THR A 182 9.28 2.98 -21.53
N MET A 183 8.68 3.87 -20.73
CA MET A 183 9.38 4.89 -19.95
C MET A 183 9.17 4.59 -18.46
N THR A 184 10.25 4.41 -17.71
CA THR A 184 10.18 4.21 -16.26
C THR A 184 10.46 5.52 -15.54
N VAL A 185 9.58 5.92 -14.63
CA VAL A 185 9.80 7.09 -13.77
C VAL A 185 10.53 6.64 -12.51
N ASN A 186 11.67 7.28 -12.23
CA ASN A 186 12.47 7.05 -11.05
C ASN A 186 12.45 8.30 -10.16
N LEU A 187 12.03 8.13 -8.90
CA LEU A 187 12.12 9.18 -7.88
C LEU A 187 13.30 8.86 -6.94
N GLU A 188 14.43 9.51 -7.17
CA GLU A 188 15.64 9.31 -6.38
C GLU A 188 15.65 10.26 -5.17
N GLY A 189 16.27 9.83 -4.06
CA GLY A 189 16.38 10.63 -2.82
C GLY A 189 17.78 10.63 -2.23
N THR A 190 18.78 10.27 -3.03
CA THR A 190 20.18 10.25 -2.65
C THR A 190 20.86 11.51 -3.17
N ASP A 191 21.39 12.32 -2.26
CA ASP A 191 22.31 13.43 -2.56
C ASP A 191 23.61 12.85 -3.13
N GLY A 192 23.56 12.55 -4.42
CA GLY A 192 24.70 12.11 -5.21
C GLY A 192 25.09 13.21 -6.17
N ALA A 193 25.64 14.33 -5.67
CA ALA A 193 26.42 15.32 -6.41
C ALA A 193 26.15 15.43 -7.93
N PHE A 194 24.91 15.69 -8.33
CA PHE A 194 24.59 16.15 -9.68
C PHE A 194 23.51 17.21 -9.56
N ASN A 195 23.88 18.46 -9.88
CA ASN A 195 23.06 19.67 -9.88
C ASN A 195 21.88 19.63 -10.90
N ASN A 196 21.28 18.48 -11.17
CA ASN A 196 20.25 18.27 -12.19
C ASN A 196 18.93 17.87 -11.52
N LEU A 197 17.93 18.77 -11.61
CA LEU A 197 16.60 18.62 -10.99
C LEU A 197 15.81 17.42 -11.54
N ALA A 198 15.95 17.15 -12.82
CA ALA A 198 15.43 15.97 -13.50
C ALA A 198 16.34 15.65 -14.71
N SER A 199 16.26 14.43 -15.23
CA SER A 199 16.97 14.04 -16.44
C SER A 199 16.33 12.83 -17.12
N VAL A 200 16.44 12.78 -18.45
CA VAL A 200 16.18 11.56 -19.23
C VAL A 200 17.46 10.77 -19.48
N SER A 201 17.42 9.47 -19.18
CA SER A 201 18.50 8.54 -19.50
C SER A 201 17.99 7.31 -20.24
N GLY A 202 18.90 6.61 -20.92
CA GLY A 202 18.60 5.39 -21.66
C GLY A 202 19.85 4.78 -22.28
N VAL A 203 19.68 3.62 -22.91
CA VAL A 203 20.75 2.90 -23.59
C VAL A 203 20.69 3.17 -25.08
N TYR A 204 21.79 3.66 -25.66
CA TYR A 204 21.87 3.90 -27.10
C TYR A 204 21.79 2.61 -27.91
N SER A 205 20.87 2.57 -28.87
CA SER A 205 20.76 1.54 -29.89
C SER A 205 20.34 2.19 -31.21
N GLY A 206 21.19 2.10 -32.24
CA GLY A 206 20.94 2.74 -33.53
C GLY A 206 20.79 4.27 -33.47
N GLY A 207 21.47 4.93 -32.51
CA GLY A 207 21.40 6.38 -32.31
C GLY A 207 20.20 6.87 -31.48
N LYS A 208 19.30 5.95 -31.09
CA LYS A 208 18.10 6.21 -30.26
C LYS A 208 18.28 5.65 -28.85
N PHE A 209 17.54 6.17 -27.88
CA PHE A 209 17.47 5.54 -26.55
C PHE A 209 16.53 4.34 -26.54
N THR A 210 16.93 3.30 -25.83
CA THR A 210 16.12 2.15 -25.43
C THR A 210 16.14 2.06 -23.90
N ASN A 211 15.10 1.50 -23.28
CA ASN A 211 14.91 1.51 -21.82
C ASN A 211 15.00 2.93 -21.24
N ILE A 212 14.01 3.76 -21.55
CA ILE A 212 14.03 5.17 -21.14
C ILE A 212 13.67 5.28 -19.67
N HIS A 213 14.45 6.08 -18.96
CA HIS A 213 14.21 6.44 -17.58
C HIS A 213 14.05 7.96 -17.46
N LEU A 214 12.95 8.40 -16.86
CA LEU A 214 12.78 9.77 -16.38
C LEU A 214 13.18 9.80 -14.91
N ASN A 215 14.36 10.35 -14.62
CA ASN A 215 14.91 10.41 -13.28
C ASN A 215 14.65 11.79 -12.69
N ILE A 216 13.97 11.83 -11.54
CA ILE A 216 13.61 13.05 -10.83
C ILE A 216 14.28 13.00 -9.46
N ASP A 217 15.11 14.00 -9.17
CA ASP A 217 15.78 14.12 -7.89
C ASP A 217 14.86 14.80 -6.87
N MET A 218 14.30 14.02 -5.95
CA MET A 218 13.37 14.52 -4.94
C MET A 218 14.04 15.40 -3.86
N ALA A 219 15.38 15.45 -3.79
CA ALA A 219 16.08 16.35 -2.88
C ALA A 219 15.95 17.82 -3.33
N ASP A 220 16.00 18.04 -4.64
CA ASP A 220 16.03 19.37 -5.25
C ASP A 220 14.73 19.71 -6.01
N PHE A 221 13.94 18.71 -6.39
CA PHE A 221 12.72 18.88 -7.18
C PHE A 221 11.48 19.20 -6.32
N GLY A 222 10.70 20.19 -6.76
CA GLY A 222 9.26 20.27 -6.45
C GLY A 222 8.86 20.40 -4.98
N THR A 223 9.52 21.23 -4.18
CA THR A 223 9.14 21.46 -2.75
C THR A 223 7.70 21.97 -2.54
N GLY A 224 7.00 22.36 -3.61
CA GLY A 224 5.58 22.70 -3.62
C GLY A 224 4.90 22.38 -4.94
N ALA A 225 5.12 21.17 -5.50
CA ALA A 225 4.40 20.71 -6.70
C ALA A 225 2.89 21.00 -6.58
N THR A 226 2.42 21.92 -7.42
CA THR A 226 1.00 22.27 -7.63
C THR A 226 0.60 21.86 -9.03
N GLN A 227 -0.68 21.91 -9.39
CA GLN A 227 -1.14 21.71 -10.78
C GLN A 227 -0.25 22.45 -11.80
N ASP A 228 0.04 23.75 -11.58
CA ASP A 228 0.91 24.57 -12.46
C ASP A 228 2.42 24.45 -12.17
N GLY A 229 2.90 23.31 -11.64
CA GLY A 229 4.31 23.04 -11.43
C GLY A 229 5.05 23.83 -10.34
N GLY A 230 4.41 24.75 -9.62
CA GLY A 230 5.00 25.41 -8.44
C GLY A 230 5.21 26.92 -8.60
N SER A 231 6.42 27.42 -8.31
CA SER A 231 6.70 28.88 -8.26
C SER A 231 8.14 29.22 -8.66
N ALA A 232 8.33 30.45 -9.16
CA ALA A 232 9.65 30.94 -9.55
C ALA A 232 10.74 30.74 -8.46
N PRO A 233 11.99 30.45 -8.86
CA PRO A 233 12.49 30.38 -10.24
C PRO A 233 12.33 29.01 -10.92
N LEU A 234 11.84 27.98 -10.21
CA LEU A 234 11.77 26.60 -10.71
C LEU A 234 10.33 26.10 -10.76
N TYR A 235 9.89 25.73 -11.96
CA TYR A 235 8.56 25.20 -12.22
C TYR A 235 8.69 23.75 -12.69
N SER A 236 8.15 22.84 -11.89
CA SER A 236 8.27 21.38 -12.03
C SER A 236 7.72 20.88 -13.35
N ASP A 237 6.53 21.34 -13.74
CA ASP A 237 5.87 21.06 -15.01
C ASP A 237 6.73 21.46 -16.22
N ARG A 238 7.39 22.62 -16.18
CA ARG A 238 8.29 23.12 -17.22
C ARG A 238 9.57 22.30 -17.30
N ILE A 239 10.13 21.89 -16.16
CA ILE A 239 11.26 20.97 -16.12
C ILE A 239 10.85 19.62 -16.74
N ILE A 240 9.67 19.10 -16.40
CA ILE A 240 9.16 17.88 -17.04
C ILE A 240 8.93 18.08 -18.53
N ALA A 241 8.45 19.24 -18.99
CA ALA A 241 8.30 19.52 -20.41
C ALA A 241 9.64 19.58 -21.16
N HIS A 242 10.67 20.13 -20.53
CA HIS A 242 12.04 20.08 -21.03
C HIS A 242 12.52 18.62 -21.16
N GLU A 243 12.40 17.82 -20.11
CA GLU A 243 12.82 16.42 -20.12
C GLU A 243 12.04 15.59 -21.13
N MET A 244 10.73 15.81 -21.26
CA MET A 244 9.91 15.11 -22.25
C MET A 244 10.29 15.43 -23.69
N ALA A 245 10.80 16.65 -23.97
CA ALA A 245 11.38 16.95 -25.27
C ALA A 245 12.59 16.04 -25.55
N HIS A 246 13.49 15.86 -24.58
CA HIS A 246 14.60 14.90 -24.70
C HIS A 246 14.12 13.47 -24.90
N ALA A 247 13.15 13.01 -24.09
CA ALA A 247 12.58 11.67 -24.21
C ALA A 247 12.05 11.40 -25.62
N ILE A 248 11.22 12.30 -26.15
CA ILE A 248 10.59 12.13 -27.47
C ILE A 248 11.64 12.25 -28.59
N MET A 249 12.55 13.21 -28.51
CA MET A 249 13.64 13.34 -29.49
C MET A 249 14.52 12.08 -29.52
N SER A 250 14.84 11.53 -28.34
CA SER A 250 15.65 10.32 -28.21
C SER A 250 15.03 9.06 -28.82
N ARG A 251 13.70 9.05 -29.03
CA ARG A 251 12.97 7.95 -29.69
C ARG A 251 12.70 8.18 -31.17
N THR A 252 12.62 9.43 -31.59
CA THR A 252 12.19 9.78 -32.95
C THR A 252 13.35 9.93 -33.93
N MET A 253 14.52 10.36 -33.48
CA MET A 253 15.67 10.64 -34.36
C MET A 253 16.99 10.06 -33.83
N ASN A 254 18.07 10.17 -34.61
CA ASN A 254 19.43 9.82 -34.16
C ASN A 254 19.98 10.87 -33.20
N PHE A 255 19.48 10.82 -31.98
CA PHE A 255 19.77 11.73 -30.88
C PHE A 255 21.26 11.77 -30.53
N GLN A 256 21.95 10.63 -30.61
CA GLN A 256 23.39 10.53 -30.34
C GLN A 256 24.24 11.43 -31.26
N SER A 257 23.76 11.71 -32.47
CA SER A 257 24.51 12.49 -33.46
C SER A 257 24.29 14.02 -33.36
N LEU A 258 23.36 14.46 -32.49
CA LEU A 258 22.99 15.85 -32.40
C LEU A 258 23.94 16.62 -31.47
N PRO A 259 24.27 17.88 -31.79
CA PRO A 259 25.11 18.70 -30.93
C PRO A 259 24.32 19.16 -29.69
N GLN A 260 25.02 19.29 -28.56
CA GLN A 260 24.42 19.61 -27.27
C GLN A 260 23.61 20.92 -27.28
N TRP A 261 24.09 21.98 -27.95
CA TRP A 261 23.34 23.23 -28.05
C TRP A 261 21.97 23.05 -28.71
N PHE A 262 21.86 22.11 -29.66
CA PHE A 262 20.60 21.85 -30.36
C PHE A 262 19.69 21.01 -29.48
N ILE A 263 20.22 19.96 -28.85
CA ILE A 263 19.47 19.12 -27.91
C ILE A 263 18.86 20.00 -26.80
N GLU A 264 19.70 20.71 -26.06
CA GLU A 264 19.24 21.52 -24.91
C GLU A 264 18.46 22.75 -25.36
N GLY A 265 18.94 23.47 -26.38
CA GLY A 265 18.26 24.68 -26.86
C GLY A 265 16.84 24.40 -27.36
N THR A 266 16.61 23.25 -27.98
CA THR A 266 15.27 22.87 -28.45
C THR A 266 14.39 22.33 -27.34
N ALA A 267 14.93 21.65 -26.33
CA ALA A 267 14.16 21.32 -25.13
C ALA A 267 13.73 22.59 -24.37
N GLU A 268 14.64 23.57 -24.22
CA GLU A 268 14.32 24.86 -23.61
C GLU A 268 13.30 25.67 -24.41
N LEU A 269 13.34 25.59 -25.74
CA LEU A 269 12.40 26.29 -26.61
C LEU A 269 10.95 25.80 -26.44
N ILE A 270 10.73 24.54 -26.05
CA ILE A 270 9.37 24.02 -25.79
C ILE A 270 8.68 24.80 -24.68
N GLN A 271 9.38 25.02 -23.57
CA GLN A 271 8.84 25.60 -22.34
C GLN A 271 9.18 27.09 -22.17
N GLY A 272 10.13 27.59 -22.96
CA GLY A 272 10.61 28.98 -22.93
C GLY A 272 11.60 29.24 -21.79
N ALA A 273 12.54 30.14 -21.96
CA ALA A 273 13.52 30.46 -20.90
C ALA A 273 13.88 31.95 -20.87
N ASP A 274 12.95 32.82 -21.29
CA ASP A 274 13.18 34.26 -21.41
C ASP A 274 13.62 34.88 -20.07
N GLU A 275 13.10 34.42 -18.93
CA GLU A 275 13.49 34.91 -17.61
C GLU A 275 14.94 34.57 -17.24
N ARG A 276 15.43 33.39 -17.62
CA ARG A 276 16.82 32.99 -17.37
C ARG A 276 17.76 33.69 -18.35
N LEU A 277 17.36 33.79 -19.61
CA LEU A 277 18.09 34.53 -20.63
C LEU A 277 18.22 36.00 -20.25
N ALA A 278 17.15 36.63 -19.74
CA ALA A 278 17.16 38.01 -19.24
C ALA A 278 18.25 38.22 -18.18
N GLY A 279 18.34 37.29 -17.21
CA GLY A 279 19.37 37.29 -16.19
C GLY A 279 20.78 37.17 -16.77
N ALA A 280 20.98 36.27 -17.73
CA ALA A 280 22.28 36.03 -18.36
C ALA A 280 22.76 37.19 -19.26
N VAL A 281 21.84 37.91 -19.93
CA VAL A 281 22.19 39.02 -20.84
C VAL A 281 22.18 40.39 -20.17
N GLY A 282 22.02 40.47 -18.85
CA GLY A 282 22.07 41.73 -18.09
C GLY A 282 23.37 42.54 -18.26
N GLY A 283 24.46 41.89 -18.69
CA GLY A 283 25.74 42.52 -19.08
C GLY A 283 25.93 42.77 -20.58
N GLY A 284 24.92 42.47 -21.42
CA GLY A 284 24.95 42.56 -22.87
C GLY A 284 24.95 41.19 -23.57
N ALA A 285 24.11 41.04 -24.60
CA ALA A 285 23.91 39.76 -25.31
C ALA A 285 25.11 39.28 -26.15
N ALA A 286 26.03 40.19 -26.53
CA ALA A 286 27.13 39.88 -27.43
C ALA A 286 28.10 38.82 -26.88
N ALA A 287 28.43 38.87 -25.58
CA ALA A 287 29.35 37.93 -24.96
C ALA A 287 28.77 36.51 -24.92
N LEU A 288 27.49 36.38 -24.56
CA LEU A 288 26.77 35.11 -24.53
C LEU A 288 26.72 34.49 -25.94
N VAL A 289 26.31 35.28 -26.93
CA VAL A 289 26.19 34.83 -28.34
C VAL A 289 27.53 34.41 -28.90
N ALA A 290 28.60 35.18 -28.66
CA ALA A 290 29.94 34.84 -29.11
C ALA A 290 30.46 33.54 -28.47
N ALA A 291 30.20 33.34 -27.17
CA ALA A 291 30.58 32.11 -26.47
C ALA A 291 29.85 30.89 -27.05
N THR A 292 28.53 30.98 -27.24
CA THR A 292 27.73 29.88 -27.80
C THR A 292 28.10 29.57 -29.24
N ALA A 293 28.24 30.58 -30.10
CA ALA A 293 28.69 30.39 -31.48
C ALA A 293 30.12 29.82 -31.57
N GLY A 294 30.96 30.12 -30.58
CA GLY A 294 32.30 29.55 -30.43
C GLY A 294 32.33 28.12 -29.86
N GLY A 295 31.18 27.53 -29.51
CA GLY A 295 31.05 26.16 -29.03
C GLY A 295 31.01 26.00 -27.50
N THR A 296 31.00 27.08 -26.74
CA THR A 296 30.81 27.02 -25.28
C THR A 296 29.35 26.76 -24.96
N PHE A 297 29.08 25.68 -24.21
CA PHE A 297 27.74 25.33 -23.81
C PHE A 297 27.22 26.20 -22.66
N SER A 298 25.99 26.69 -22.82
CA SER A 298 25.13 27.23 -21.77
C SER A 298 23.67 27.01 -22.15
N TYR A 299 22.77 26.84 -21.18
CA TYR A 299 21.35 26.67 -21.44
C TYR A 299 20.75 27.92 -22.10
N GLU A 300 21.09 29.11 -21.60
CA GLU A 300 20.57 30.39 -22.10
C GLU A 300 21.05 30.69 -23.52
N GLY A 301 22.32 30.41 -23.80
CA GLY A 301 22.89 30.59 -25.13
C GLY A 301 22.31 29.61 -26.15
N SER A 302 22.16 28.34 -25.75
CA SER A 302 21.54 27.29 -26.58
C SER A 302 20.07 27.60 -26.87
N TYR A 303 19.32 28.08 -25.87
CA TYR A 303 17.95 28.56 -26.04
C TYR A 303 17.87 29.73 -27.02
N ALA A 304 18.74 30.74 -26.89
CA ALA A 304 18.79 31.87 -27.81
C ALA A 304 19.13 31.42 -29.25
N ALA A 305 20.05 30.46 -29.41
CA ALA A 305 20.37 29.88 -30.71
C ALA A 305 19.17 29.12 -31.31
N ALA A 306 18.44 28.35 -30.52
CA ALA A 306 17.22 27.66 -30.98
C ALA A 306 16.10 28.63 -31.36
N ARG A 307 15.88 29.70 -30.58
CA ARG A 307 14.94 30.80 -30.92
C ARG A 307 15.35 31.49 -32.22
N TYR A 308 16.64 31.78 -32.41
CA TYR A 308 17.14 32.36 -33.65
C TYR A 308 16.93 31.42 -34.84
N LEU A 309 17.25 30.14 -34.70
CA LEU A 309 17.03 29.11 -35.73
C LEU A 309 15.56 29.05 -36.13
N HIS A 310 14.66 28.96 -35.14
CA HIS A 310 13.23 28.91 -35.35
C HIS A 310 12.73 30.15 -36.13
N SER A 311 13.11 31.36 -35.69
CA SER A 311 12.74 32.60 -36.37
C SER A 311 13.28 32.66 -37.80
N ARG A 312 14.55 32.29 -38.00
CA ARG A 312 15.17 32.34 -39.31
C ARG A 312 14.55 31.37 -40.31
N LEU A 313 14.23 30.17 -39.87
CA LEU A 313 13.54 29.19 -40.71
C LEU A 313 12.15 29.70 -41.15
N LYS A 314 11.42 30.37 -40.25
CA LYS A 314 10.14 31.01 -40.61
C LYS A 314 10.32 32.13 -41.63
N GLU A 315 11.35 32.96 -41.47
CA GLU A 315 11.70 34.00 -42.45
C GLU A 315 12.08 33.42 -43.81
N MET A 316 12.63 32.19 -43.84
CA MET A 316 12.90 31.43 -45.07
C MET A 316 11.66 30.72 -45.65
N GLY A 317 10.50 30.85 -45.01
CA GLY A 317 9.24 30.24 -45.46
C GLY A 317 9.06 28.78 -45.05
N VAL A 318 9.85 28.27 -44.11
CA VAL A 318 9.68 26.92 -43.56
C VAL A 318 8.51 26.94 -42.57
N ASP A 319 7.45 26.20 -42.90
CA ASP A 319 6.25 26.12 -42.07
C ASP A 319 6.58 25.53 -40.68
N GLY A 320 6.09 26.19 -39.63
CA GLY A 320 6.43 25.86 -38.23
C GLY A 320 7.91 26.08 -37.84
N GLY A 321 8.73 26.71 -38.70
CA GLY A 321 10.13 27.02 -38.43
C GLY A 321 10.96 25.77 -38.13
N ILE A 322 11.45 25.65 -36.89
CA ILE A 322 12.25 24.51 -36.44
C ILE A 322 11.53 23.15 -36.57
N LYS A 323 10.19 23.15 -36.63
CA LYS A 323 9.38 21.96 -36.91
C LYS A 323 9.86 21.22 -38.16
N GLY A 324 10.21 21.95 -39.22
CA GLY A 324 10.70 21.34 -40.46
C GLY A 324 12.01 20.56 -40.26
N VAL A 325 12.92 21.08 -39.43
CA VAL A 325 14.18 20.39 -39.08
C VAL A 325 13.90 19.14 -38.27
N MET A 326 13.03 19.22 -37.26
CA MET A 326 12.65 18.07 -36.43
C MET A 326 11.98 16.96 -37.24
N GLN A 327 11.04 17.31 -38.12
CA GLN A 327 10.38 16.36 -39.00
C GLN A 327 11.34 15.70 -39.99
N PHE A 328 12.28 16.47 -40.55
CA PHE A 328 13.32 15.91 -41.41
C PHE A 328 14.16 14.87 -40.67
N LEU A 329 14.61 15.18 -39.45
CA LEU A 329 15.40 14.26 -38.62
C LEU A 329 14.62 12.99 -38.22
N ASN A 330 13.33 13.12 -37.93
CA ASN A 330 12.44 11.99 -37.64
C ASN A 330 12.26 11.06 -38.85
N GLN A 331 12.02 11.65 -40.03
CA GLN A 331 11.82 10.90 -41.28
C GLN A 331 13.11 10.28 -41.82
N ASN A 332 14.27 10.86 -41.49
CA ASN A 332 15.58 10.44 -42.01
C ASN A 332 16.50 10.04 -40.85
N GLN A 333 16.27 8.87 -40.25
CA GLN A 333 16.94 8.45 -39.01
C GLN A 333 18.46 8.28 -39.10
N SER A 334 19.04 8.21 -40.30
CA SER A 334 20.51 8.19 -40.47
C SER A 334 21.10 9.59 -40.67
N ALA A 335 20.26 10.63 -40.79
CA ALA A 335 20.71 11.99 -41.02
C ALA A 335 21.17 12.67 -39.72
N ASN A 336 22.17 13.54 -39.84
CA ASN A 336 22.61 14.42 -38.77
C ASN A 336 22.08 15.85 -38.95
N LEU A 337 22.33 16.73 -37.98
CA LEU A 337 21.86 18.12 -38.02
C LEU A 337 22.38 18.90 -39.23
N ASN A 338 23.59 18.61 -39.72
CA ASN A 338 24.14 19.31 -40.89
C ASN A 338 23.28 19.06 -42.13
N GLN A 339 22.92 17.79 -42.37
CA GLN A 339 22.08 17.41 -43.51
C GLN A 339 20.65 17.99 -43.39
N ALA A 340 20.11 18.01 -42.16
CA ALA A 340 18.80 18.58 -41.90
C ALA A 340 18.76 20.09 -42.16
N LEU A 341 19.73 20.85 -41.61
CA LEU A 341 19.82 22.29 -41.83
C LEU A 341 20.06 22.62 -43.30
N ASN A 342 20.93 21.88 -43.98
CA ASN A 342 21.17 22.11 -45.41
C ASN A 342 19.92 21.90 -46.26
N THR A 343 19.18 20.81 -46.02
CA THR A 343 17.99 20.49 -46.79
C THR A 343 16.85 21.47 -46.48
N VAL A 344 16.54 21.69 -45.20
CA VAL A 344 15.39 22.48 -44.78
C VAL A 344 15.59 23.98 -45.05
N SER A 345 16.83 24.47 -45.00
CA SER A 345 17.15 25.86 -45.38
C SER A 345 17.34 26.06 -46.88
N ASN A 346 17.07 25.05 -47.72
CA ASN A 346 17.33 25.08 -49.17
C ASN A 346 18.77 25.52 -49.52
N GLY A 347 19.75 25.04 -48.74
CA GLY A 347 21.18 25.29 -48.96
C GLY A 347 21.71 26.61 -48.41
N VAL A 348 20.90 27.43 -47.70
CA VAL A 348 21.40 28.66 -47.05
C VAL A 348 22.47 28.35 -46.02
N TRP A 349 22.29 27.29 -45.24
CA TRP A 349 23.32 26.76 -44.35
C TRP A 349 23.91 25.47 -44.93
N ALA A 350 25.22 25.42 -45.12
CA ALA A 350 25.90 24.20 -45.55
C ALA A 350 25.89 23.11 -44.46
N ASP A 351 25.99 23.54 -43.19
CA ASP A 351 26.05 22.69 -42.01
C ASP A 351 25.66 23.50 -40.74
N ALA A 352 25.70 22.86 -39.57
CA ALA A 352 25.43 23.52 -38.30
C ALA A 352 26.47 24.59 -37.92
N GLY A 353 27.71 24.50 -38.43
CA GLY A 353 28.75 25.50 -38.21
C GLY A 353 28.47 26.80 -38.99
N ALA A 354 27.96 26.68 -40.21
CA ALA A 354 27.50 27.82 -41.01
C ALA A 354 26.35 28.56 -40.30
N PHE A 355 25.37 27.82 -39.77
CA PHE A 355 24.32 28.39 -38.92
C PHE A 355 24.90 29.11 -37.70
N MET A 356 25.83 28.47 -36.97
CA MET A 356 26.44 29.08 -35.79
C MET A 356 27.25 30.34 -36.09
N THR A 357 27.88 30.41 -37.26
CA THR A 357 28.58 31.62 -37.72
C THR A 357 27.59 32.76 -37.96
N GLU A 358 26.44 32.48 -38.57
CA GLU A 358 25.39 33.48 -38.75
C GLU A 358 24.81 33.93 -37.40
N PHE A 359 24.53 32.99 -36.50
CA PHE A 359 24.07 33.29 -35.14
C PHE A 359 25.10 34.13 -34.37
N GLY A 360 26.40 33.82 -34.46
CA GLY A 360 27.46 34.61 -33.84
C GLY A 360 27.49 36.06 -34.32
N THR A 361 27.10 36.30 -35.57
CA THR A 361 27.07 37.64 -36.18
C THR A 361 25.80 38.41 -35.82
N ASN A 362 24.64 37.75 -35.83
CA ASN A 362 23.32 38.42 -35.76
C ASN A 362 22.56 38.18 -34.45
N GLY A 363 22.95 37.18 -33.66
CA GLY A 363 22.22 36.70 -32.50
C GLY A 363 22.06 37.76 -31.41
N ALA A 364 23.07 38.60 -31.18
CA ALA A 364 22.98 39.65 -30.18
C ALA A 364 21.91 40.70 -30.54
N ASN A 365 21.84 41.06 -31.83
CA ASN A 365 20.80 41.96 -32.33
C ASN A 365 19.42 41.30 -32.31
N PHE A 366 19.33 39.99 -32.59
CA PHE A 366 18.08 39.25 -32.48
C PHE A 366 17.54 39.28 -31.05
N ILE A 367 18.37 38.96 -30.04
CA ILE A 367 17.96 38.97 -28.63
C ILE A 367 17.43 40.35 -28.22
N THR A 368 18.08 41.43 -28.65
CA THR A 368 17.69 42.79 -28.21
C THR A 368 16.53 43.40 -28.99
N THR A 369 16.28 42.97 -30.24
CA THR A 369 15.28 43.60 -31.12
C THR A 369 14.07 42.73 -31.43
N LYS A 370 14.17 41.41 -31.24
CA LYS A 370 13.12 40.44 -31.58
C LYS A 370 12.59 39.68 -30.38
N MET A 371 13.39 39.45 -29.34
CA MET A 371 12.93 38.82 -28.10
C MET A 371 12.42 39.89 -27.12
N ASN A 372 11.34 39.62 -26.40
CA ASN A 372 10.83 40.50 -25.35
C ASN A 372 11.07 39.89 -23.97
N LEU A 373 12.28 40.04 -23.45
CA LEU A 373 12.69 39.45 -22.18
C LEU A 373 12.14 40.17 -20.92
N THR A 374 11.19 41.09 -21.08
CA THR A 374 10.73 41.99 -20.00
C THR A 374 9.27 41.79 -19.60
N ASN A 375 8.51 41.04 -20.40
CA ASN A 375 7.12 40.72 -20.10
C ASN A 375 7.04 39.43 -19.25
N ALA A 376 5.83 38.93 -19.02
CA ALA A 376 5.61 37.69 -18.28
C ALA A 376 5.62 36.43 -19.17
N ASP A 377 5.72 36.57 -20.50
CA ASP A 377 5.76 35.44 -21.43
C ASP A 377 7.10 34.70 -21.27
N THR A 378 7.10 33.38 -21.36
CA THR A 378 8.34 32.59 -21.20
C THR A 378 9.16 32.53 -22.48
N GLY A 379 8.59 32.95 -23.62
CA GLY A 379 9.21 32.75 -24.91
C GLY A 379 9.14 31.32 -25.45
N ALA A 380 8.23 30.51 -24.89
CA ALA A 380 7.95 29.18 -25.41
C ALA A 380 7.48 29.21 -26.87
N ILE A 381 7.82 28.16 -27.62
CA ILE A 381 7.30 27.96 -28.97
C ILE A 381 5.77 27.90 -28.97
N GLY A 382 5.16 28.57 -29.93
CA GLY A 382 3.72 28.85 -30.02
C GLY A 382 3.22 29.97 -29.12
N GLY A 383 4.06 30.51 -28.23
CA GLY A 383 3.75 31.66 -27.36
C GLY A 383 3.79 32.99 -28.09
N LEU A 384 3.53 34.08 -27.35
CA LEU A 384 3.46 35.43 -27.92
C LEU A 384 4.80 35.86 -28.51
N ASP A 385 5.89 35.68 -27.77
CA ASP A 385 7.18 36.24 -28.17
C ASP A 385 7.91 35.39 -29.22
N ALA A 386 7.65 34.08 -29.26
CA ALA A 386 8.23 33.18 -30.27
C ALA A 386 7.44 33.20 -31.59
N ASP A 387 6.12 33.18 -31.51
CA ASP A 387 5.24 32.89 -32.66
C ASP A 387 4.10 33.88 -32.87
N GLY A 388 3.91 34.86 -31.97
CA GLY A 388 2.75 35.76 -32.02
C GLY A 388 1.45 35.10 -31.55
N GLY A 389 1.54 33.99 -30.83
CA GLY A 389 0.39 33.30 -30.25
C GLY A 389 -0.13 33.95 -28.96
N PRO A 390 -1.00 33.26 -28.20
CA PRO A 390 -1.40 33.70 -26.88
C PRO A 390 -0.19 33.85 -25.94
N ALA A 391 -0.22 34.86 -25.07
CA ALA A 391 0.80 35.03 -24.05
C ALA A 391 0.76 33.86 -23.05
N ARG A 392 1.92 33.25 -22.80
CA ARG A 392 2.09 32.09 -21.92
C ARG A 392 3.14 32.42 -20.87
N ASN A 393 2.67 32.64 -19.65
CA ASN A 393 3.57 32.83 -18.51
C ASN A 393 4.08 31.48 -17.98
N ALA A 394 4.98 31.55 -17.00
CA ALA A 394 5.61 30.37 -16.42
C ALA A 394 4.65 29.34 -15.78
N ARG A 395 3.40 29.70 -15.51
CA ARG A 395 2.36 28.78 -14.99
C ARG A 395 1.44 28.23 -16.08
N ALA A 396 1.27 28.98 -17.16
CA ALA A 396 0.30 28.66 -18.22
C ALA A 396 0.96 28.04 -19.46
N VAL A 397 2.29 27.92 -19.48
CA VAL A 397 3.02 27.43 -20.64
C VAL A 397 2.84 25.93 -20.87
N VAL A 398 2.88 25.15 -19.79
CA VAL A 398 2.46 23.75 -19.76
C VAL A 398 1.02 23.75 -19.30
N ALA A 399 0.08 23.69 -20.25
CA ALA A 399 -1.34 23.74 -19.94
C ALA A 399 -1.77 22.37 -19.37
N ASP A 400 -1.79 22.25 -18.05
CA ASP A 400 -2.43 21.14 -17.36
C ASP A 400 -3.96 21.36 -17.39
N ASP A 401 -4.58 21.00 -18.50
CA ASP A 401 -6.03 21.11 -18.68
C ASP A 401 -6.80 20.03 -17.90
N GLY A 402 -6.10 19.19 -17.12
CA GLY A 402 -6.68 18.10 -16.34
C GLY A 402 -7.48 17.10 -17.17
N THR A 403 -7.26 17.05 -18.49
CA THR A 403 -8.03 16.19 -19.40
C THR A 403 -7.53 14.75 -19.46
N ASN A 404 -6.32 14.49 -18.97
CA ASN A 404 -5.73 13.15 -19.01
C ASN A 404 -5.92 12.44 -17.66
N ASN A 405 -6.61 11.30 -17.70
CA ASN A 405 -6.62 10.40 -16.56
C ASN A 405 -5.28 9.66 -16.50
N ALA A 406 -4.80 9.38 -15.28
CA ALA A 406 -3.61 8.56 -15.04
C ALA A 406 -3.64 7.18 -15.74
N GLU A 407 -4.83 6.69 -16.11
CA GLU A 407 -5.05 5.42 -16.81
C GLU A 407 -5.03 5.54 -18.35
N ASP A 408 -5.21 6.73 -18.92
CA ASP A 408 -5.23 6.93 -20.39
C ASP A 408 -3.82 6.78 -20.99
N GLY A 409 -2.78 6.89 -20.16
CA GLY A 409 -1.38 6.77 -20.56
C GLY A 409 -0.92 7.93 -21.45
N LEU A 410 0.32 7.84 -21.94
CA LEU A 410 0.84 8.73 -22.98
C LEU A 410 0.64 8.08 -24.34
N ALA A 411 0.40 8.89 -25.38
CA ALA A 411 0.21 8.36 -26.73
C ALA A 411 1.49 7.70 -27.27
N GLY A 412 2.64 8.28 -26.95
CA GLY A 412 3.96 7.85 -27.41
C GLY A 412 4.75 6.99 -26.43
N PHE A 413 4.30 6.82 -25.17
CA PHE A 413 5.01 6.02 -24.16
C PHE A 413 4.09 5.18 -23.28
N GLN A 414 4.57 3.99 -22.90
CA GLN A 414 4.00 3.22 -21.80
C GLN A 414 4.74 3.57 -20.51
N VAL A 415 4.12 4.37 -19.65
CA VAL A 415 4.76 4.90 -18.44
C VAL A 415 4.63 3.91 -17.27
N ILE A 416 5.75 3.59 -16.64
CA ILE A 416 5.81 2.84 -15.38
C ILE A 416 6.13 3.84 -14.27
N TYR A 417 5.14 4.11 -13.42
CA TYR A 417 5.32 4.94 -12.23
C TYR A 417 5.91 4.10 -11.08
N PRO A 418 6.73 4.70 -10.20
CA PRO A 418 7.25 4.00 -9.04
C PRO A 418 6.14 3.76 -8.02
N GLU A 419 6.26 2.66 -7.27
CA GLU A 419 5.38 2.40 -6.14
C GLU A 419 5.63 3.47 -5.05
N GLN A 420 4.54 4.07 -4.55
CA GLN A 420 4.60 5.15 -3.57
C GLN A 420 5.18 4.68 -2.21
N GLY A 421 5.20 3.37 -1.96
CA GLY A 421 5.83 2.74 -0.79
C GLY A 421 5.16 3.08 0.55
N GLY A 422 4.02 3.76 0.53
CA GLY A 422 3.28 4.15 1.73
C GLY A 422 2.59 2.96 2.38
N SER A 423 2.71 2.85 3.70
CA SER A 423 1.96 1.90 4.51
C SER A 423 1.45 2.61 5.75
N THR A 424 0.23 2.29 6.14
CA THR A 424 -0.21 2.58 7.49
C THR A 424 0.35 1.54 8.46
N ALA A 425 0.51 1.94 9.71
CA ALA A 425 0.89 1.03 10.78
C ALA A 425 -0.23 -0.01 11.02
N MET A 426 0.17 -1.22 11.42
CA MET A 426 -0.76 -2.30 11.71
C MET A 426 -0.84 -2.52 13.21
N ARG A 427 -2.05 -2.47 13.77
CA ARG A 427 -2.31 -2.93 15.12
C ARG A 427 -2.51 -4.45 15.10
N ARG A 428 -1.60 -5.16 15.77
CA ARG A 428 -1.71 -6.60 15.99
C ARG A 428 -2.54 -6.89 17.23
N VAL A 429 -3.54 -7.76 17.09
CA VAL A 429 -4.29 -8.34 18.20
C VAL A 429 -4.16 -9.84 18.16
N GLN A 430 -3.45 -10.38 19.15
CA GLN A 430 -3.29 -11.81 19.30
C GLN A 430 -4.43 -12.39 20.13
N ILE A 431 -5.08 -13.43 19.62
CA ILE A 431 -6.17 -14.13 20.28
C ILE A 431 -5.73 -15.56 20.56
N GLN A 432 -5.83 -15.99 21.82
CA GLN A 432 -5.63 -17.38 22.21
C GLN A 432 -6.89 -18.19 21.84
N VAL A 433 -6.75 -19.08 20.87
CA VAL A 433 -7.83 -19.84 20.23
C VAL A 433 -7.68 -21.35 20.40
N GLY A 434 -6.88 -21.78 21.38
CA GLY A 434 -6.73 -23.16 21.79
C GLY A 434 -6.28 -23.27 23.24
N GLU A 435 -6.13 -24.50 23.72
CA GLU A 435 -5.74 -24.79 25.11
C GLU A 435 -4.22 -24.80 25.32
N ARG A 436 -3.41 -24.91 24.27
CA ARG A 436 -1.94 -24.99 24.37
C ARG A 436 -1.29 -23.63 24.14
N ALA A 437 -0.13 -23.44 24.77
CA ALA A 437 0.69 -22.26 24.51
C ALA A 437 1.04 -22.16 23.02
N GLY A 438 0.79 -21.01 22.41
CA GLY A 438 1.04 -20.77 21.00
C GLY A 438 -0.14 -21.04 20.06
N ASP A 439 -1.23 -21.64 20.54
CA ASP A 439 -2.48 -21.81 19.77
C ASP A 439 -3.19 -20.45 19.62
N THR A 440 -2.64 -19.59 18.77
CA THR A 440 -3.05 -18.20 18.62
C THR A 440 -3.38 -17.85 17.18
N ILE A 441 -4.25 -16.85 17.01
CA ILE A 441 -4.45 -16.14 15.76
C ILE A 441 -4.03 -14.70 15.95
N ASP A 442 -3.29 -14.17 14.99
CA ASP A 442 -2.99 -12.75 14.91
C ASP A 442 -3.96 -12.08 13.93
N LEU A 443 -4.72 -11.13 14.46
CA LEU A 443 -5.54 -10.21 13.69
C LEU A 443 -4.73 -8.93 13.48
N HIS A 444 -4.73 -8.41 12.25
CA HIS A 444 -4.02 -7.18 11.92
C HIS A 444 -5.01 -6.14 11.41
N PHE A 445 -5.01 -4.96 12.03
CA PHE A 445 -5.88 -3.85 11.68
C PHE A 445 -5.05 -2.61 11.32
N ALA A 446 -5.15 -2.19 10.07
CA ALA A 446 -4.57 -0.96 9.55
C ALA A 446 -5.19 0.29 10.21
N GLY A 447 -4.50 1.43 10.12
CA GLY A 447 -5.08 2.74 10.43
C GLY A 447 -6.15 3.12 9.40
N MET A 448 -7.24 3.74 9.87
CA MET A 448 -8.45 4.04 9.08
C MET A 448 -8.90 5.51 9.14
N SER A 449 -8.07 6.39 9.71
CA SER A 449 -8.35 7.83 9.69
C SER A 449 -8.14 8.43 8.29
N ALA A 450 -8.67 9.62 8.02
CA ALA A 450 -8.45 10.28 6.73
C ALA A 450 -6.95 10.45 6.42
N ALA A 451 -6.15 10.79 7.43
CA ALA A 451 -4.69 10.88 7.28
C ALA A 451 -4.03 9.52 6.99
N ALA A 452 -4.45 8.44 7.65
CA ALA A 452 -3.92 7.10 7.39
C ALA A 452 -4.26 6.59 5.98
N LEU A 453 -5.41 7.01 5.46
CA LEU A 453 -5.88 6.72 4.11
C LEU A 453 -5.29 7.68 3.05
N GLY A 454 -4.37 8.58 3.42
CA GLY A 454 -3.73 9.49 2.46
C GLY A 454 -4.62 10.63 1.97
N LEU A 455 -5.70 10.95 2.70
CA LEU A 455 -6.72 11.93 2.31
C LEU A 455 -6.63 13.25 3.09
N ALA A 456 -5.55 13.49 3.84
CA ALA A 456 -5.42 14.69 4.67
C ALA A 456 -5.48 15.99 3.87
N ASP A 457 -4.88 16.00 2.68
CA ASP A 457 -4.77 17.17 1.80
C ASP A 457 -5.69 17.10 0.58
N LEU A 458 -6.78 16.34 0.69
CA LEU A 458 -7.73 16.15 -0.42
C LEU A 458 -8.35 17.50 -0.85
N ASN A 459 -8.17 17.86 -2.13
CA ASN A 459 -8.54 19.17 -2.66
C ASN A 459 -9.48 19.05 -3.87
N MET A 460 -10.74 19.47 -3.71
CA MET A 460 -11.77 19.48 -4.74
C MET A 460 -11.57 20.56 -5.82
N GLN A 461 -10.64 21.48 -5.63
CA GLN A 461 -10.23 22.39 -6.72
C GLN A 461 -9.45 21.64 -7.80
N ASP A 462 -8.76 20.56 -7.41
CA ASP A 462 -8.07 19.61 -8.27
C ASP A 462 -8.78 18.24 -8.25
N PRO A 463 -9.91 18.12 -8.97
CA PRO A 463 -10.76 16.94 -8.93
C PRO A 463 -10.08 15.68 -9.47
N ALA A 464 -9.11 15.81 -10.38
CA ALA A 464 -8.40 14.66 -10.94
C ALA A 464 -7.51 14.01 -9.88
N VAL A 465 -6.70 14.81 -9.17
CA VAL A 465 -5.90 14.33 -8.04
C VAL A 465 -6.78 13.81 -6.91
N ALA A 466 -7.88 14.51 -6.61
CA ALA A 466 -8.81 14.05 -5.58
C ALA A 466 -9.40 12.67 -5.90
N LEU A 467 -9.80 12.41 -7.14
CA LEU A 467 -10.30 11.11 -7.57
C LEU A 467 -9.24 10.01 -7.42
N LEU A 468 -8.01 10.27 -7.85
CA LEU A 468 -6.90 9.32 -7.70
C LEU A 468 -6.71 8.92 -6.24
N HIS A 469 -6.69 9.89 -5.33
CA HIS A 469 -6.48 9.65 -3.91
C HIS A 469 -7.64 8.89 -3.26
N ILE A 470 -8.88 9.22 -3.64
CA ILE A 470 -10.08 8.53 -3.15
C ILE A 470 -10.12 7.08 -3.65
N ASP A 471 -9.80 6.83 -4.92
CA ASP A 471 -9.81 5.49 -5.50
C ASP A 471 -8.71 4.60 -4.87
N GLU A 472 -7.53 5.16 -4.58
CA GLU A 472 -6.48 4.48 -3.79
C GLU A 472 -6.97 4.12 -2.37
N ALA A 473 -7.62 5.05 -1.68
CA ALA A 473 -8.18 4.81 -0.34
C ALA A 473 -9.30 3.74 -0.36
N LEU A 474 -10.18 3.78 -1.37
CA LEU A 474 -11.23 2.77 -1.57
C LEU A 474 -10.63 1.39 -1.80
N ALA A 475 -9.62 1.28 -2.66
CA ALA A 475 -8.93 0.02 -2.92
C ALA A 475 -8.31 -0.54 -1.63
N PHE A 476 -7.66 0.31 -0.85
CA PHE A 476 -7.07 -0.08 0.43
C PHE A 476 -8.12 -0.55 1.45
N VAL A 477 -9.19 0.20 1.67
CA VAL A 477 -10.27 -0.19 2.60
C VAL A 477 -10.90 -1.51 2.17
N ASN A 478 -11.16 -1.71 0.88
CA ASN A 478 -11.68 -2.97 0.37
C ASN A 478 -10.73 -4.14 0.62
N GLN A 479 -9.41 -3.95 0.44
CA GLN A 479 -8.41 -4.97 0.75
C GLN A 479 -8.41 -5.35 2.24
N GLN A 480 -8.55 -4.36 3.13
CA GLN A 480 -8.61 -4.62 4.58
C GLN A 480 -9.90 -5.36 4.98
N ARG A 481 -11.03 -5.07 4.33
CA ARG A 481 -12.27 -5.84 4.52
C ARG A 481 -12.16 -7.28 4.05
N VAL A 482 -11.49 -7.53 2.92
CA VAL A 482 -11.18 -8.88 2.46
C VAL A 482 -10.34 -9.63 3.50
N ALA A 483 -9.34 -8.98 4.09
CA ALA A 483 -8.52 -9.57 5.16
C ALA A 483 -9.35 -9.91 6.40
N VAL A 484 -10.25 -9.01 6.83
CA VAL A 484 -11.19 -9.28 7.94
C VAL A 484 -12.12 -10.46 7.64
N GLY A 485 -12.66 -10.56 6.42
CA GLY A 485 -13.45 -11.71 6.00
C GLY A 485 -12.67 -13.03 6.06
N ALA A 486 -11.39 -13.01 5.67
CA ALA A 486 -10.51 -14.18 5.80
C ALA A 486 -10.27 -14.57 7.27
N TYR A 487 -10.10 -13.59 8.17
CA TYR A 487 -9.99 -13.85 9.61
C TYR A 487 -11.26 -14.47 10.18
N SER A 488 -12.45 -13.99 9.79
CA SER A 488 -13.73 -14.57 10.23
C SER A 488 -13.85 -16.03 9.81
N ASN A 489 -13.58 -16.35 8.53
CA ASN A 489 -13.60 -17.73 8.04
C ASN A 489 -12.63 -18.64 8.82
N ARG A 490 -11.44 -18.15 9.15
CA ARG A 490 -10.46 -18.90 9.94
C ARG A 490 -10.94 -19.15 11.36
N ILE A 491 -11.52 -18.13 12.01
CA ILE A 491 -12.05 -18.24 13.37
C ILE A 491 -13.23 -19.21 13.42
N ASP A 492 -14.12 -19.19 12.42
CA ASP A 492 -15.24 -20.14 12.32
C ASP A 492 -14.76 -21.58 12.15
N MET A 493 -13.74 -21.81 11.32
CA MET A 493 -13.13 -23.15 11.19
C MET A 493 -12.54 -23.63 12.52
N MET A 494 -11.88 -22.74 13.27
CA MET A 494 -11.27 -23.07 14.56
C MET A 494 -12.31 -23.31 15.65
N ALA A 495 -13.39 -22.52 15.67
CA ALA A 495 -14.53 -22.73 16.57
C ALA A 495 -15.14 -24.12 16.35
N ASN A 496 -15.42 -24.47 15.09
CA ASN A 496 -15.96 -25.78 14.72
C ASN A 496 -14.99 -26.94 15.02
N GLY A 497 -13.68 -26.70 14.92
CA GLY A 497 -12.64 -27.65 15.35
C GLY A 497 -12.67 -27.89 16.86
N LEU A 498 -12.54 -26.82 17.65
CA LEU A 498 -12.54 -26.89 19.11
C LEU A 498 -13.83 -27.45 19.68
N GLN A 499 -14.97 -27.15 19.08
CA GLN A 499 -16.25 -27.69 19.54
C GLN A 499 -16.30 -29.22 19.33
N ARG A 500 -15.78 -29.74 18.21
CA ARG A 500 -15.65 -31.18 18.00
C ARG A 500 -14.67 -31.81 18.97
N ASP A 501 -13.52 -31.18 19.20
CA ASP A 501 -12.51 -31.68 20.13
C ASP A 501 -13.03 -31.72 21.56
N SER A 502 -13.77 -30.68 21.97
CA SER A 502 -14.44 -30.62 23.27
C SER A 502 -15.46 -31.75 23.44
N VAL A 503 -16.32 -32.00 22.46
CA VAL A 503 -17.28 -33.12 22.51
C VAL A 503 -16.58 -34.47 22.58
N ASN A 504 -15.51 -34.67 21.79
CA ASN A 504 -14.74 -35.91 21.80
C ASN A 504 -14.01 -36.13 23.12
N LEU A 505 -13.44 -35.07 23.70
CA LEU A 505 -12.74 -35.11 24.97
C LEU A 505 -13.71 -35.37 26.14
N ALA A 506 -14.90 -34.76 26.12
CA ALA A 506 -15.97 -35.03 27.07
C ALA A 506 -16.41 -36.49 27.00
N ALA A 507 -16.65 -37.03 25.79
CA ALA A 507 -17.00 -38.43 25.61
C ALA A 507 -15.87 -39.40 26.06
N ALA A 508 -14.60 -39.02 25.88
CA ALA A 508 -13.47 -39.79 26.38
C ALA A 508 -13.38 -39.75 27.91
N GLN A 509 -13.61 -38.58 28.51
CA GLN A 509 -13.66 -38.39 29.94
C GLN A 509 -14.77 -39.24 30.56
N ASP A 510 -15.97 -39.21 29.99
CA ASP A 510 -17.12 -40.00 30.45
C ASP A 510 -16.79 -41.50 30.48
N ARG A 511 -16.14 -42.03 29.44
CA ARG A 511 -15.73 -43.45 29.39
C ARG A 511 -14.72 -43.82 30.48
N ILE A 512 -13.87 -42.89 30.90
CA ILE A 512 -12.82 -43.14 31.89
C ILE A 512 -13.37 -42.94 33.31
N ALA A 513 -14.15 -41.89 33.52
CA ALA A 513 -14.53 -41.40 34.83
C ALA A 513 -15.92 -41.85 35.27
N ASN A 514 -16.87 -42.13 34.37
CA ASN A 514 -18.24 -42.43 34.77
C ASN A 514 -18.43 -43.90 35.14
N THR A 515 -19.33 -44.12 36.09
CA THR A 515 -19.73 -45.44 36.58
C THR A 515 -20.69 -46.11 35.61
N ASP A 516 -20.45 -47.39 35.29
CA ASP A 516 -21.48 -48.27 34.77
C ASP A 516 -22.46 -48.65 35.90
N TYR A 517 -23.60 -47.97 35.94
CA TYR A 517 -24.63 -48.17 36.95
C TYR A 517 -25.10 -49.62 37.05
N ALA A 518 -25.20 -50.35 35.93
CA ALA A 518 -25.65 -51.74 35.95
C ALA A 518 -24.62 -52.65 36.63
N SER A 519 -23.35 -52.49 36.26
CA SER A 519 -22.24 -53.24 36.85
C SER A 519 -22.05 -52.93 38.33
N VAL A 520 -22.08 -51.65 38.72
CA VAL A 520 -21.89 -51.23 40.12
C VAL A 520 -23.08 -51.62 40.99
N THR A 521 -24.30 -51.57 40.47
CA THR A 521 -25.49 -52.06 41.20
C THR A 521 -25.40 -53.57 41.42
N ALA A 522 -25.05 -54.36 40.40
CA ALA A 522 -24.86 -55.80 40.53
C ALA A 522 -23.73 -56.15 41.52
N GLY A 523 -22.64 -55.38 41.49
CA GLY A 523 -21.55 -55.47 42.46
C GLY A 523 -22.00 -55.14 43.88
N LEU A 524 -22.81 -54.09 44.05
CA LEU A 524 -23.34 -53.67 45.34
C LEU A 524 -24.23 -54.76 45.94
N THR A 525 -25.13 -55.33 45.13
CA THR A 525 -25.98 -56.45 45.55
C THR A 525 -25.14 -57.64 45.96
N ARG A 526 -24.08 -57.99 45.20
CA ARG A 526 -23.15 -59.06 45.58
C ARG A 526 -22.43 -58.76 46.90
N ALA A 527 -21.93 -57.54 47.09
CA ALA A 527 -21.26 -57.13 48.33
C ALA A 527 -22.20 -57.20 49.55
N GLN A 528 -23.47 -56.82 49.39
CA GLN A 528 -24.49 -56.96 50.43
C GLN A 528 -24.75 -58.42 50.81
N ILE A 529 -24.86 -59.32 49.82
CA ILE A 529 -25.03 -60.76 50.05
C ILE A 529 -23.81 -61.34 50.77
N LEU A 530 -22.60 -60.98 50.35
CA LEU A 530 -21.35 -61.46 50.96
C LEU A 530 -21.15 -60.91 52.38
N GLN A 531 -21.56 -59.66 52.66
CA GLN A 531 -21.57 -59.10 54.00
C GLN A 531 -22.49 -59.92 54.94
N GLN A 532 -23.70 -60.26 54.48
CA GLN A 532 -24.64 -61.09 55.23
C GLN A 532 -24.11 -62.52 55.44
N ALA A 533 -23.45 -63.10 54.44
CA ALA A 533 -22.82 -64.41 54.56
C ALA A 533 -21.61 -64.39 55.50
N ALA A 534 -20.76 -63.35 55.45
CA ALA A 534 -19.60 -63.19 56.31
C ALA A 534 -19.98 -62.97 57.77
N SER A 535 -21.07 -62.23 58.05
CA SER A 535 -21.58 -62.07 59.41
C SER A 535 -22.16 -63.38 59.97
N ALA A 536 -22.86 -64.17 59.14
CA ALA A 536 -23.31 -65.51 59.50
C ALA A 536 -22.13 -66.48 59.74
N MET A 537 -21.09 -66.43 58.91
CA MET A 537 -19.86 -67.21 59.12
C MET A 537 -19.08 -66.77 60.35
N LEU A 538 -19.03 -65.47 60.66
CA LEU A 538 -18.43 -64.95 61.89
C LEU A 538 -19.20 -65.45 63.12
N ALA A 539 -20.53 -65.46 63.06
CA ALA A 539 -21.37 -66.05 64.11
C ALA A 539 -21.10 -67.55 64.29
N GLN A 540 -20.95 -68.30 63.19
CA GLN A 540 -20.65 -69.73 63.19
C GLN A 540 -19.21 -70.06 63.64
N ALA A 541 -18.22 -69.26 63.23
CA ALA A 541 -16.83 -69.41 63.65
C ALA A 541 -16.64 -69.11 65.15
N ASN A 542 -17.51 -68.29 65.74
CA ASN A 542 -17.56 -68.05 67.18
C ASN A 542 -18.36 -69.10 67.96
N SER A 543 -19.21 -69.90 67.30
CA SER A 543 -20.01 -70.96 67.95
C SER A 543 -19.22 -72.25 68.17
N GLN A 544 -18.30 -72.62 67.28
CA GLN A 544 -17.47 -73.83 67.41
C GLN A 544 -16.57 -73.84 68.67
N PRO A 545 -15.78 -72.80 68.98
CA PRO A 545 -15.00 -72.78 70.22
C PRO A 545 -15.87 -72.69 71.47
N ARG A 546 -17.04 -72.04 71.40
CA ARG A 546 -18.01 -71.97 72.50
C ARG A 546 -18.61 -73.35 72.81
N ALA A 547 -18.91 -74.15 71.78
CA ALA A 547 -19.36 -75.53 71.96
C ALA A 547 -18.28 -76.40 72.61
N VAL A 548 -17.01 -76.26 72.22
CA VAL A 548 -15.89 -76.98 72.85
C VAL A 548 -15.63 -76.50 74.29
N LEU A 549 -15.71 -75.20 74.57
CA LEU A 549 -15.62 -74.65 75.93
C LEU A 549 -16.79 -75.09 76.83
N SER A 550 -17.97 -75.36 76.26
CA SER A 550 -19.10 -75.94 77.01
C SER A 550 -18.92 -77.43 77.33
N LEU A 551 -18.04 -78.14 76.61
CA LEU A 551 -17.67 -79.53 76.86
C LEU A 551 -16.47 -79.67 77.83
N LEU A 552 -15.77 -78.57 78.13
CA LEU A 552 -14.67 -78.49 79.10
C LEU A 552 -15.12 -77.91 80.46
N ARG A 553 -16.43 -77.82 80.70
CA ARG A 553 -17.01 -77.36 81.97
C ARG A 553 -17.37 -78.51 82.89
#